data_AF-A0A2E5WEQ8-F1
#
_entry.id   AF-A0A2E5WEQ8-F1
#
_cell.length_a   1.000
_cell.length_b   1.000
_cell.length_c   1.000
_cell.angle_alpha   90.00
_cell.angle_beta   90.00
_cell.angle_gamma   90.00
#
_symmetry.space_group_name_H-M   'P 1'
#
loop_
_entity.id
_entity.type
_entity.pdbx_description
1 polymer ?
#
loop_
_entity_poly.entity_id
_entity_poly.type
_entity_poly.pdbx_seq_one_letter_code
_entity_poly.pdbx_strand_id
1 'polypeptide(L)' 'MLTDLILSYKISEMFGINVAVNNLLDVYPDKLDAKDDFEADLGGRFEYPWEVNQFGFTEMTLRSGLSVRFYVSLYL' A
#
# COMPACT_ATOMS: atom_id res chain seq x y z
N MET A 1 5.28 9.78 -7.05
CA MET A 1 4.29 10.20 -6.04
C MET A 1 3.50 8.97 -5.65
N LEU A 2 3.48 8.59 -4.37
CA LEU A 2 2.69 7.45 -3.90
C LEU A 2 1.23 7.88 -3.77
N THR A 3 0.30 7.08 -4.29
CA THR A 3 -1.13 7.43 -4.33
C THR A 3 -1.95 6.21 -3.93
N ASP A 4 -2.84 6.41 -2.95
CA ASP A 4 -3.76 5.40 -2.48
C ASP A 4 -5.19 5.80 -2.84
N LEU A 5 -6.02 4.80 -3.16
CA LEU A 5 -7.45 4.99 -3.44
C LEU A 5 -8.28 4.10 -2.53
N ILE A 6 -9.20 4.71 -1.78
CA ILE A 6 -10.13 3.99 -0.93
C ILE A 6 -11.55 4.35 -1.35
N LEU A 7 -12.33 3.33 -1.71
CA LEU A 7 -13.74 3.44 -2.02
C LEU A 7 -14.53 2.67 -0.96
N SER A 8 -15.56 3.30 -0.41
CA SER A 8 -16.45 2.68 0.57
C SER A 8 -17.89 2.94 0.17
N TYR A 9 -18.71 1.90 0.24
CA TYR A 9 -20.12 1.98 -0.09
C TYR A 9 -20.95 1.38 1.03
N LYS A 10 -21.92 2.16 1.52
CA LYS A 10 -22.90 1.72 2.51
C LYS A 10 -24.04 1.02 1.77
N ILE A 11 -24.14 -0.30 1.93
CA ILE A 11 -25.19 -1.11 1.31
C ILE A 11 -26.51 -0.92 2.08
N SER A 12 -26.44 -0.88 3.41
CA SER A 12 -27.58 -0.62 4.29
C SER A 12 -27.13 0.02 5.60
N GLU A 13 -28.06 0.31 6.52
CA GLU A 13 -27.72 0.76 7.88
C GLU A 13 -26.76 -0.21 8.60
N MET A 14 -26.88 -1.52 8.33
CA MET A 14 -26.10 -2.55 8.99
C MET A 14 -24.84 -2.97 8.21
N PHE A 15 -24.86 -2.92 6.87
CA PHE A 15 -23.79 -3.47 6.05
C PHE A 15 -23.11 -2.43 5.16
N GLY A 16 -21.79 -2.56 5.02
CA GLY A 16 -20.99 -1.78 4.10
C GLY A 16 -19.90 -2.63 3.47
N ILE A 17 -19.40 -2.17 2.33
CA ILE A 17 -18.25 -2.74 1.63
C ILE A 17 -17.19 -1.66 1.45
N ASN A 18 -15.92 -2.06 1.57
CA ASN A 18 -14.79 -1.20 1.28
C ASN A 18 -13.80 -1.89 0.35
N VAL A 19 -13.22 -1.11 -0.54
CA VAL A 19 -12.11 -1.51 -1.40
C VAL A 19 -11.03 -0.46 -1.25
N ALA A 20 -9.81 -0.89 -0.96
CA ALA A 20 -8.64 -0.05 -0.89
C ALA A 20 -7.59 -0.58 -1.86
N VAL A 21 -7.08 0.31 -2.71
CA VAL A 21 -5.93 0.06 -3.58
C VAL A 21 -4.79 0.92 -3.03
N ASN A 22 -3.77 0.27 -2.50
CA ASN A 22 -2.55 0.93 -2.07
C ASN A 22 -1.56 0.95 -3.22
N ASN A 23 -0.80 2.05 -3.35
CA ASN A 23 0.12 2.27 -4.45
C ASN A 23 -0.54 2.08 -5.83
N LEU A 24 -1.64 2.82 -6.07
CA LEU A 24 -2.51 2.72 -7.26
C LEU A 24 -1.76 2.80 -8.59
N LEU A 25 -0.65 3.54 -8.62
CA LEU A 25 0.16 3.78 -9.82
C LEU A 25 1.38 2.84 -9.91
N ASP A 26 1.48 1.85 -9.02
CA ASP A 26 2.57 0.87 -8.94
C ASP A 26 3.95 1.54 -9.00
N VAL A 27 4.14 2.55 -8.15
CA VAL A 27 5.36 3.37 -8.12
C VAL A 27 6.40 2.69 -7.25
N TYR A 28 7.57 2.47 -7.84
CA TYR A 28 8.77 1.96 -7.17
C TYR A 28 9.74 3.10 -6.85
N PRO A 29 10.62 2.92 -5.86
CA PRO A 29 11.73 3.85 -5.65
C PRO A 29 12.61 3.94 -6.91
N ASP A 30 13.41 4.99 -7.00
CA ASP A 30 14.37 5.11 -8.09
C ASP A 30 15.38 3.95 -8.01
N LYS A 31 15.74 3.41 -9.17
CA LYS A 31 16.79 2.39 -9.28
C LYS A 31 18.11 2.98 -8.80
N LEU A 32 18.99 2.14 -8.24
CA LEU A 32 20.33 2.57 -7.88
C LEU A 32 21.07 3.08 -9.13
N ASP A 33 21.63 4.28 -9.05
CA ASP A 33 22.66 4.76 -9.96
C ASP A 33 24.01 4.59 -9.27
N ALA A 34 24.64 3.43 -9.49
CA ALA A 34 25.85 3.02 -8.78
C ALA A 34 27.06 3.92 -9.04
N LYS A 35 27.08 4.75 -10.11
CA LYS A 35 28.20 5.66 -10.46
C LYS A 35 29.61 5.06 -10.22
N ASP A 36 29.81 3.79 -10.58
CA ASP A 36 31.03 2.98 -10.38
C ASP A 36 31.39 2.57 -8.92
N ASP A 37 30.48 2.69 -7.96
CA ASP A 37 30.66 2.16 -6.60
C ASP A 37 30.14 0.71 -6.48
N PHE A 38 31.08 -0.24 -6.38
CA PHE A 38 30.80 -1.67 -6.32
C PHE A 38 30.19 -2.12 -4.98
N GLU A 39 30.43 -1.39 -3.89
CA GLU A 39 29.85 -1.71 -2.57
C GLU A 39 28.37 -1.32 -2.51
N ALA A 40 28.00 -0.23 -3.19
CA ALA A 40 26.62 0.24 -3.35
C ALA A 40 25.76 -0.67 -4.25
N ASP A 41 26.35 -1.19 -5.35
CA ASP A 41 25.65 -2.02 -6.36
C ASP A 41 25.40 -3.48 -5.91
N LEU A 42 26.08 -3.94 -4.85
CA LEU A 42 25.96 -5.32 -4.36
C LEU A 42 26.16 -6.37 -5.45
N GLY A 43 27.01 -6.06 -6.42
CA GLY A 43 27.27 -6.87 -7.60
C GLY A 43 26.08 -6.99 -8.55
N GLY A 44 25.19 -5.97 -8.62
CA GLY A 44 24.08 -5.88 -9.58
C GLY A 44 22.92 -6.84 -9.29
N ARG A 45 22.88 -7.44 -8.09
CA ARG A 45 21.88 -8.46 -7.72
C ARG A 45 20.55 -7.89 -7.28
N PHE A 46 20.53 -6.61 -6.90
CA PHE A 46 19.35 -5.94 -6.38
C PHE A 46 19.11 -4.65 -7.16
N GLU A 47 17.98 -4.58 -7.87
CA GLU A 47 17.58 -3.38 -8.62
C GLU A 47 17.22 -2.21 -7.70
N TYR A 48 16.81 -2.51 -6.46
CA TYR A 48 16.52 -1.55 -5.39
C TYR A 48 17.27 -1.92 -4.09
N PRO A 49 18.55 -1.57 -3.97
CA PRO A 49 19.38 -1.86 -2.79
C PRO A 49 18.91 -1.14 -1.53
N TRP A 50 19.41 -1.56 -0.37
CA TRP A 50 19.06 -0.95 0.93
C TRP A 50 19.44 0.53 1.04
N GLU A 51 20.38 1.02 0.22
CA GLU A 51 20.79 2.44 0.20
C GLU A 51 19.69 3.36 -0.30
N VAL A 52 18.89 2.90 -1.27
CA VAL A 52 17.71 3.63 -1.76
C VAL A 52 16.46 3.24 -0.99
N ASN A 53 16.49 2.15 -0.22
CA ASN A 53 15.30 1.69 0.51
C ASN A 53 15.61 0.83 1.77
N GLN A 54 15.58 1.46 2.96
CA GLN A 54 15.83 0.78 4.25
C GLN A 54 14.63 -0.02 4.80
N PHE A 55 13.42 0.17 4.28
CA PHE A 55 12.22 -0.55 4.70
C PHE A 55 11.50 -1.03 3.43
N GLY A 56 11.47 -2.34 3.18
CA GLY A 56 10.99 -2.94 1.93
C GLY A 56 9.78 -2.24 1.30
N PHE A 57 9.77 -2.11 -0.02
CA PHE A 57 8.69 -1.41 -0.74
C PHE A 57 7.42 -2.27 -0.80
N THR A 58 6.27 -1.58 -0.78
CA THR A 58 4.97 -2.22 -0.99
C THR A 58 4.50 -1.91 -2.42
N GLU A 59 4.35 -2.96 -3.22
CA GLU A 59 3.80 -2.91 -4.57
C GLU A 59 2.31 -2.51 -4.54
N MET A 60 1.69 -2.37 -5.72
CA MET A 60 0.25 -2.19 -5.78
C MET A 60 -0.49 -3.33 -5.06
N THR A 61 -1.20 -2.99 -3.98
CA THR A 61 -1.91 -3.98 -3.16
C THR A 61 -3.41 -3.68 -3.14
N LEU A 62 -4.23 -4.69 -3.41
CA LEU A 62 -5.68 -4.63 -3.30
C LEU A 62 -6.15 -5.21 -1.97
N ARG A 63 -6.99 -4.47 -1.23
CA ARG A 63 -7.65 -4.92 -0.02
C ARG A 63 -9.15 -4.70 -0.14
N SER A 64 -9.94 -5.72 0.16
CA SER A 64 -11.40 -5.63 0.23
C SER A 64 -11.90 -6.01 1.62
N GLY A 65 -12.93 -5.32 2.12
CA GLY A 65 -13.53 -5.60 3.41
C GLY A 65 -15.04 -5.45 3.42
N LEU A 66 -15.67 -6.18 4.35
CA LEU A 66 -17.09 -6.07 4.66
C LEU A 66 -17.22 -5.54 6.08
N SER A 67 -18.01 -4.48 6.25
CA SER A 67 -18.28 -3.88 7.56
C SER A 67 -19.69 -4.22 8.03
N VAL A 68 -19.81 -4.65 9.28
CA VAL A 68 -21.11 -4.88 9.95
C VAL A 68 -21.23 -3.92 11.13
N ARG A 69 -22.34 -3.19 11.21
CA ARG A 69 -22.64 -2.23 12.27
C ARG A 69 -23.89 -2.64 13.04
N PHE A 70 -23.76 -2.71 14.37
CA PHE A 70 -24.87 -2.97 15.27
C PHE A 70 -25.26 -1.69 16.02
N TYR A 71 -26.56 -1.44 16.13
CA TYR A 71 -27.09 -0.34 16.92
C TYR A 71 -27.74 -0.91 18.18
N VAL A 72 -27.27 -0.47 19.35
CA VAL A 72 -27.93 -0.76 20.62
C VAL A 72 -28.70 0.50 21.01
N SER A 73 -30.03 0.40 21.06
CA SER A 73 -30.87 1.45 21.65
C SER A 73 -30.93 1.21 23.15
N LEU A 74 -30.33 2.10 23.93
CA LEU A 74 -30.55 2.18 25.37
C LEU A 74 -31.89 2.89 25.58
N TYR A 75 -32.91 2.17 26.06
CA TYR A 75 -34.10 2.79 26.63
C TYR A 75 -33.75 3.15 28.08
N LEU A 76 -33.67 4.47 28.36
CA LEU A 76 -33.61 5.06 29.70
C LEU A 76 -35.03 5.22 30.25
#